data_AF-A0A7S1FQT6-F1
#
_entry.id   AF-A0A7S1FQT6-F1
#
_cell.length_a   1.000
_cell.length_b   1.000
_cell.length_c   1.000
_cell.angle_alpha   90.00
_cell.angle_beta   90.00
_cell.angle_gamma   90.00
#
_symmetry.space_group_name_H-M   'P 1'
#
loop_
_entity.id
_entity.type
_entity.pdbx_description
1 polymer ?
#
loop_
_entity_poly.entity_id
_entity_poly.type
_entity_poly.pdbx_seq_one_letter_code
_entity_poly.pdbx_strand_id
1 'polypeptide(L)'
;EASGRWSSVSSGIGNKASGSYSSVTGGDNNDASGHVSSVSGGILNTASGDISSVTGGYENEASGDYSSVSGGRENQATGETASVSGGKLNTAQGESSAVSGGSQNTAYKFGSAVSGGNLNRAVAEHSSVSAGQRNQAKGEFSSVSGGLANQATHARSSVSGGARNMAQN
;
A
#
# COMPACT_ATOMS: atom_id res chain seq x y z
N GLU A 1 19.75 11.95 -11.49
CA GLU A 1 20.31 11.13 -12.58
C GLU A 1 19.18 10.46 -13.36
N ALA A 2 19.14 10.64 -14.68
CA ALA A 2 18.27 9.91 -15.58
C ALA A 2 19.15 8.98 -16.43
N SER A 3 19.12 7.68 -16.18
CA SER A 3 19.99 6.68 -16.85
C SER A 3 19.22 5.60 -17.62
N GLY A 4 17.90 5.49 -17.43
CA GLY A 4 17.06 4.62 -18.25
C GLY A 4 16.78 5.19 -19.65
N ARG A 5 16.47 4.33 -20.62
CA ARG A 5 16.11 4.78 -21.98
C ARG A 5 14.85 5.64 -21.92
N TRP A 6 14.90 6.85 -22.48
CA TRP A 6 13.79 7.82 -22.45
C TRP A 6 13.30 8.17 -21.03
N SER A 7 14.18 8.05 -20.03
CA SER A 7 13.90 8.50 -18.67
C SER A 7 14.05 10.01 -18.52
N SER A 8 13.44 10.57 -17.48
CA SER A 8 13.58 11.99 -17.14
C SER A 8 13.69 12.24 -15.64
N VAL A 9 14.49 13.24 -15.28
CA VAL A 9 14.50 13.86 -13.95
C VAL A 9 14.43 15.37 -14.15
N SER A 10 13.32 16.01 -13.77
CA SER A 10 13.10 17.43 -14.14
C SER A 10 13.74 18.43 -13.17
N SER A 11 13.86 18.10 -11.88
CA SER A 11 14.45 18.99 -10.87
C SER A 11 14.84 18.23 -9.58
N GLY A 12 15.29 18.97 -8.56
CA GLY A 12 15.58 18.45 -7.23
C GLY A 12 17.00 17.90 -7.04
N ILE A 13 17.23 17.25 -5.90
CA ILE A 13 18.54 16.73 -5.48
C ILE A 13 18.44 15.22 -5.29
N GLY A 14 19.46 14.47 -5.71
CA GLY A 14 19.54 13.03 -5.46
C GLY A 14 18.51 12.15 -6.18
N ASN A 15 17.64 12.71 -7.03
CA ASN A 15 16.60 11.95 -7.72
C ASN A 15 17.19 11.03 -8.79
N LYS A 16 16.68 9.80 -8.91
CA LYS A 16 17.11 8.78 -9.87
C LYS A 16 15.92 8.29 -10.71
N ALA A 17 16.12 8.22 -12.02
CA ALA A 17 15.21 7.60 -12.97
C ALA A 17 16.00 6.60 -13.83
N SER A 18 16.02 5.32 -13.44
CA SER A 18 16.83 4.29 -14.12
C SER A 18 16.03 3.30 -14.95
N GLY A 19 14.70 3.28 -14.83
CA GLY A 19 13.83 2.45 -15.66
C GLY A 19 13.67 3.00 -17.08
N SER A 20 13.37 2.16 -18.07
CA SER A 20 13.01 2.67 -19.40
C SER A 20 11.67 3.40 -19.31
N TYR A 21 11.59 4.63 -19.84
CA TYR A 21 10.45 5.56 -19.70
C TYR A 21 10.12 5.98 -18.27
N SER A 22 11.00 5.74 -17.30
CA SER A 22 10.75 6.17 -15.92
C SER A 22 10.87 7.69 -15.77
N SER A 23 10.12 8.29 -14.85
CA SER A 23 10.21 9.73 -14.61
C SER A 23 10.24 10.11 -13.13
N VAL A 24 11.04 11.12 -12.79
CA VAL A 24 10.96 11.82 -11.51
C VAL A 24 10.79 13.32 -11.76
N THR A 25 9.68 13.90 -11.32
CA THR A 25 9.40 15.33 -11.57
C THR A 25 10.26 16.24 -10.69
N GLY A 26 10.57 15.87 -9.45
CA GLY A 26 11.37 16.70 -8.55
C GLY A 26 11.51 16.09 -7.16
N GLY A 27 11.88 16.92 -6.17
CA GLY A 27 12.01 16.50 -4.77
C GLY A 27 13.44 16.13 -4.37
N ASP A 28 13.56 15.34 -3.31
CA ASP A 28 14.84 14.97 -2.71
C ASP A 28 14.98 13.46 -2.57
N ASN A 29 16.00 12.87 -3.20
CA ASN A 29 16.34 11.46 -3.13
C ASN A 29 15.19 10.49 -3.51
N ASN A 30 14.41 10.79 -4.55
CA ASN A 30 13.41 9.86 -5.07
C ASN A 30 14.01 8.88 -6.10
N ASP A 31 13.51 7.65 -6.19
CA ASP A 31 13.96 6.62 -7.14
C ASP A 31 12.79 6.06 -7.97
N ALA A 32 12.82 6.26 -9.28
CA ALA A 32 11.95 5.59 -10.25
C ALA A 32 12.78 4.60 -11.07
N SER A 33 12.74 3.31 -10.70
CA SER A 33 13.61 2.28 -11.26
C SER A 33 12.90 1.22 -12.12
N GLY A 34 11.57 1.07 -11.99
CA GLY A 34 10.77 0.17 -12.81
C GLY A 34 10.49 0.70 -14.23
N HIS A 35 10.12 -0.17 -15.18
CA HIS A 35 9.73 0.23 -16.53
C HIS A 35 8.47 1.11 -16.48
N VAL A 36 8.47 2.29 -17.11
CA VAL A 36 7.33 3.25 -17.07
C VAL A 36 6.96 3.70 -15.63
N SER A 37 7.85 3.49 -14.66
CA SER A 37 7.61 3.92 -13.27
C SER A 37 7.64 5.44 -13.14
N SER A 38 6.95 5.99 -12.14
CA SER A 38 6.95 7.43 -11.92
C SER A 38 6.95 7.83 -10.45
N VAL A 39 7.72 8.87 -10.14
CA VAL A 39 7.64 9.59 -8.87
C VAL A 39 7.38 11.07 -9.13
N SER A 40 6.22 11.58 -8.71
CA SER A 40 5.86 12.98 -8.98
C SER A 40 6.55 13.99 -8.05
N GLY A 41 7.15 13.55 -6.94
CA GLY A 41 7.94 14.41 -6.05
C GLY A 41 8.08 13.85 -4.63
N GLY A 42 8.33 14.73 -3.66
CA GLY A 42 8.49 14.36 -2.25
C GLY A 42 9.93 14.02 -1.88
N ILE A 43 10.09 13.28 -0.79
CA ILE A 43 11.39 12.92 -0.21
C ILE A 43 11.47 11.40 -0.05
N LEU A 44 12.54 10.78 -0.53
CA LEU A 44 12.83 9.35 -0.34
C LEU A 44 11.74 8.40 -0.86
N ASN A 45 10.98 8.78 -1.89
CA ASN A 45 9.96 7.89 -2.46
C ASN A 45 10.57 6.96 -3.52
N THR A 46 10.10 5.72 -3.59
CA THR A 46 10.58 4.69 -4.50
C THR A 46 9.43 4.10 -5.33
N ALA A 47 9.54 4.12 -6.65
CA ALA A 47 8.69 3.41 -7.59
C ALA A 47 9.55 2.42 -8.39
N SER A 48 9.59 1.16 -7.97
CA SER A 48 10.51 0.14 -8.51
C SER A 48 9.84 -1.00 -9.27
N GLY A 49 8.51 -1.17 -9.14
CA GLY A 49 7.74 -2.09 -9.97
C GLY A 49 7.47 -1.54 -11.37
N ASP A 50 7.17 -2.41 -12.33
CA ASP A 50 6.81 -1.97 -13.67
C ASP A 50 5.46 -1.26 -13.66
N ILE A 51 5.38 -0.09 -14.31
CA ILE A 51 4.19 0.78 -14.35
C ILE A 51 3.77 1.26 -12.94
N SER A 52 4.65 1.13 -11.94
CA SER A 52 4.40 1.59 -10.58
C SER A 52 4.42 3.12 -10.48
N SER A 53 3.71 3.65 -9.48
CA SER A 53 3.65 5.10 -9.27
C SER A 53 3.66 5.51 -7.81
N VAL A 54 4.40 6.57 -7.51
CA VAL A 54 4.30 7.29 -6.25
C VAL A 54 4.04 8.77 -6.52
N THR A 55 2.89 9.29 -6.08
CA THR A 55 2.54 10.70 -6.32
C THR A 55 3.37 11.67 -5.46
N GLY A 56 3.85 11.24 -4.29
CA GLY A 56 4.76 12.04 -3.46
C GLY A 56 4.75 11.61 -2.00
N GLY A 57 5.08 12.53 -1.10
CA GLY A 57 5.15 12.27 0.35
C GLY A 57 6.57 11.97 0.84
N TYR A 58 6.68 11.23 1.93
CA TYR A 58 7.96 10.88 2.57
C TYR A 58 8.11 9.36 2.71
N GLU A 59 9.17 8.79 2.16
CA GLU A 59 9.51 7.35 2.28
C GLU A 59 8.39 6.39 1.82
N ASN A 60 7.64 6.72 0.76
CA ASN A 60 6.67 5.79 0.20
C ASN A 60 7.31 4.86 -0.84
N GLU A 61 6.84 3.62 -0.92
CA GLU A 61 7.35 2.58 -1.81
C GLU A 61 6.21 1.94 -2.62
N ALA A 62 6.33 1.95 -3.95
CA ALA A 62 5.51 1.18 -4.87
C ALA A 62 6.43 0.21 -5.63
N SER A 63 6.57 -1.03 -5.15
CA SER A 63 7.52 -2.02 -5.67
C SER A 63 6.88 -3.23 -6.34
N GLY A 64 5.54 -3.37 -6.28
CA GLY A 64 4.82 -4.32 -7.11
C GLY A 64 4.55 -3.78 -8.51
N ASP A 65 4.41 -4.65 -9.51
CA ASP A 65 4.01 -4.24 -10.85
C ASP A 65 2.60 -3.65 -10.82
N TYR A 66 2.36 -2.56 -11.55
CA TYR A 66 1.13 -1.77 -11.55
C TYR A 66 0.73 -1.22 -10.17
N SER A 67 1.63 -1.25 -9.18
CA SER A 67 1.33 -0.78 -7.83
C SER A 67 1.29 0.75 -7.74
N SER A 68 0.58 1.27 -6.75
CA SER A 68 0.47 2.72 -6.57
C SER A 68 0.46 3.14 -5.10
N VAL A 69 1.16 4.25 -4.83
CA VAL A 69 1.03 4.98 -3.57
C VAL A 69 0.71 6.44 -3.84
N SER A 70 -0.48 6.90 -3.45
CA SER A 70 -0.92 8.27 -3.74
C SER A 70 -0.28 9.34 -2.84
N GLY A 71 0.41 8.95 -1.77
CA GLY A 71 1.16 9.87 -0.91
C GLY A 71 1.27 9.41 0.54
N GLY A 72 1.51 10.35 1.46
CA GLY A 72 1.62 10.08 2.89
C GLY A 72 3.05 9.82 3.35
N ARG A 73 3.21 9.01 4.40
CA ARG A 73 4.50 8.71 5.04
C ARG A 73 4.71 7.21 5.21
N GLU A 74 5.81 6.67 4.73
CA GLU A 74 6.21 5.27 4.98
C GLU A 74 5.17 4.24 4.51
N ASN A 75 4.43 4.53 3.44
CA ASN A 75 3.44 3.60 2.88
C ASN A 75 4.08 2.68 1.83
N GLN A 76 3.66 1.42 1.77
CA GLN A 76 4.23 0.40 0.90
C GLN A 76 3.15 -0.34 0.10
N ALA A 77 3.23 -0.32 -1.22
CA ALA A 77 2.45 -1.16 -2.13
C ALA A 77 3.41 -2.13 -2.85
N THR A 78 3.52 -3.36 -2.33
CA THR A 78 4.55 -4.34 -2.74
C THR A 78 3.98 -5.50 -3.55
N GLY A 79 2.66 -5.70 -3.57
CA GLY A 79 1.99 -6.69 -4.42
C GLY A 79 1.69 -6.16 -5.83
N GLU A 80 1.57 -7.06 -6.81
CA GLU A 80 1.09 -6.71 -8.15
C GLU A 80 -0.31 -6.07 -8.06
N THR A 81 -0.54 -4.96 -8.77
CA THR A 81 -1.76 -4.13 -8.71
C THR A 81 -2.14 -3.62 -7.31
N ALA A 82 -1.24 -3.72 -6.33
CA ALA A 82 -1.51 -3.27 -4.97
C ALA A 82 -1.62 -1.74 -4.90
N SER A 83 -2.46 -1.22 -4.00
CA SER A 83 -2.66 0.22 -3.86
C SER A 83 -2.68 0.67 -2.40
N VAL A 84 -2.01 1.80 -2.14
CA VAL A 84 -2.15 2.55 -0.89
C VAL A 84 -2.51 3.99 -1.17
N SER A 85 -3.72 4.42 -0.80
CA SER A 85 -4.19 5.78 -1.13
C SER A 85 -3.58 6.87 -0.24
N GLY A 86 -2.89 6.52 0.85
CA GLY A 86 -2.16 7.46 1.69
C GLY A 86 -2.06 7.03 3.16
N GLY A 87 -1.89 8.01 4.05
CA GLY A 87 -1.77 7.78 5.50
C GLY A 87 -0.33 7.57 5.97
N LYS A 88 -0.13 6.85 7.07
CA LYS A 88 1.20 6.58 7.64
C LYS A 88 1.43 5.09 7.91
N LEU A 89 2.53 4.53 7.42
CA LEU A 89 2.93 3.14 7.71
C LEU A 89 1.91 2.09 7.23
N ASN A 90 1.21 2.35 6.12
CA ASN A 90 0.25 1.38 5.57
C ASN A 90 0.94 0.45 4.55
N THR A 91 0.56 -0.82 4.52
CA THR A 91 1.19 -1.84 3.65
C THR A 91 0.14 -2.66 2.90
N ALA A 92 0.20 -2.66 1.56
CA ALA A 92 -0.56 -3.53 0.69
C ALA A 92 0.42 -4.54 0.02
N GLN A 93 0.47 -5.77 0.53
CA GLN A 93 1.46 -6.79 0.16
C GLN A 93 0.92 -7.85 -0.80
N GLY A 94 -0.38 -8.14 -0.76
CA GLY A 94 -0.99 -9.12 -1.65
C GLY A 94 -1.18 -8.57 -3.06
N GLU A 95 -1.22 -9.45 -4.05
CA GLU A 95 -1.73 -9.11 -5.39
C GLU A 95 -3.17 -8.56 -5.27
N SER A 96 -3.47 -7.47 -5.98
CA SER A 96 -4.75 -6.77 -5.92
C SER A 96 -5.18 -6.35 -4.51
N SER A 97 -4.23 -6.22 -3.57
CA SER A 97 -4.52 -5.78 -2.21
C SER A 97 -4.62 -4.25 -2.12
N ALA A 98 -5.42 -3.76 -1.18
CA ALA A 98 -5.66 -2.33 -1.05
C ALA A 98 -5.68 -1.84 0.39
N VAL A 99 -5.04 -0.70 0.64
CA VAL A 99 -5.21 0.07 1.88
C VAL A 99 -5.60 1.51 1.55
N SER A 100 -6.83 1.91 1.85
CA SER A 100 -7.31 3.24 1.48
C SER A 100 -6.76 4.37 2.37
N GLY A 101 -6.14 4.05 3.51
CA GLY A 101 -5.46 5.04 4.35
C GLY A 101 -5.37 4.63 5.82
N GLY A 102 -5.28 5.63 6.70
CA GLY A 102 -5.13 5.43 8.15
C GLY A 102 -3.68 5.28 8.59
N SER A 103 -3.44 4.54 9.68
CA SER A 103 -2.08 4.31 10.18
C SER A 103 -1.79 2.88 10.59
N GLN A 104 -0.69 2.32 10.09
CA GLN A 104 -0.23 0.96 10.41
C GLN A 104 -1.22 -0.13 10.00
N ASN A 105 -1.94 0.06 8.90
CA ASN A 105 -2.86 -0.94 8.37
C ASN A 105 -2.15 -1.86 7.36
N THR A 106 -2.51 -3.14 7.32
CA THR A 106 -1.87 -4.11 6.43
C THR A 106 -2.87 -5.03 5.72
N ALA A 107 -2.74 -5.16 4.41
CA ALA A 107 -3.44 -6.14 3.57
C ALA A 107 -2.43 -7.14 3.01
N TYR A 108 -2.46 -8.40 3.47
CA TYR A 108 -1.38 -9.38 3.28
C TYR A 108 -1.48 -10.26 2.03
N LYS A 109 -2.70 -10.56 1.58
CA LYS A 109 -2.97 -11.64 0.63
C LYS A 109 -3.79 -11.17 -0.56
N PHE A 110 -3.93 -12.04 -1.55
CA PHE A 110 -4.67 -11.77 -2.78
C PHE A 110 -6.05 -11.17 -2.48
N GLY A 111 -6.34 -10.02 -3.08
CA GLY A 111 -7.62 -9.32 -2.95
C GLY A 111 -7.99 -8.89 -1.52
N SER A 112 -7.05 -8.87 -0.58
CA SER A 112 -7.31 -8.43 0.80
C SER A 112 -7.38 -6.89 0.87
N ALA A 113 -8.23 -6.37 1.75
CA ALA A 113 -8.48 -4.92 1.80
C ALA A 113 -8.62 -4.37 3.22
N VAL A 114 -8.07 -3.18 3.44
CA VAL A 114 -8.31 -2.38 4.65
C VAL A 114 -8.73 -0.96 4.26
N SER A 115 -9.96 -0.55 4.57
CA SER A 115 -10.43 0.79 4.17
C SER A 115 -9.89 1.92 5.06
N GLY A 116 -9.38 1.62 6.25
CA GLY A 116 -8.70 2.61 7.09
C GLY A 116 -8.60 2.23 8.56
N GLY A 117 -8.45 3.24 9.43
CA GLY A 117 -8.31 3.06 10.87
C GLY A 117 -6.85 2.93 11.32
N ASN A 118 -6.62 2.24 12.44
CA ASN A 118 -5.28 2.07 13.02
C ASN A 118 -4.96 0.61 13.35
N LEU A 119 -3.82 0.10 12.91
CA LEU A 119 -3.36 -1.26 13.24
C LEU A 119 -4.31 -2.39 12.77
N ASN A 120 -5.07 -2.18 11.70
CA ASN A 120 -5.97 -3.18 11.15
C ASN A 120 -5.26 -4.11 10.17
N ARG A 121 -5.60 -5.41 10.17
CA ARG A 121 -4.94 -6.43 9.35
C ARG A 121 -5.95 -7.31 8.61
N ALA A 122 -5.94 -7.27 7.29
CA ALA A 122 -6.60 -8.24 6.43
C ALA A 122 -5.56 -9.31 6.01
N VAL A 123 -5.60 -10.47 6.66
CA VAL A 123 -4.50 -11.46 6.68
C VAL A 123 -4.68 -12.57 5.65
N ALA A 124 -5.90 -12.92 5.29
CA ALA A 124 -6.21 -14.01 4.36
C ALA A 124 -6.71 -13.50 3.01
N GLU A 125 -6.79 -14.40 2.02
CA GLU A 125 -7.30 -14.09 0.69
C GLU A 125 -8.74 -13.58 0.78
N HIS A 126 -9.02 -12.51 0.03
CA HIS A 126 -10.31 -11.81 0.02
C HIS A 126 -10.83 -11.36 1.40
N SER A 127 -9.97 -11.32 2.42
CA SER A 127 -10.35 -10.82 3.74
C SER A 127 -10.44 -9.30 3.76
N SER A 128 -11.32 -8.75 4.60
CA SER A 128 -11.53 -7.30 4.67
C SER A 128 -11.66 -6.77 6.09
N VAL A 129 -11.12 -5.57 6.31
CA VAL A 129 -11.37 -4.79 7.51
C VAL A 129 -11.78 -3.38 7.13
N SER A 130 -13.00 -2.96 7.44
CA SER A 130 -13.48 -1.65 6.99
C SER A 130 -12.85 -0.50 7.79
N ALA A 131 -12.77 -0.61 9.12
CA ALA A 131 -12.23 0.46 9.96
C ALA A 131 -11.87 -0.02 11.38
N GLY A 132 -11.69 0.94 12.30
CA GLY A 132 -11.49 0.69 13.73
C GLY A 132 -10.02 0.59 14.11
N GLN A 133 -9.74 -0.07 15.23
CA GLN A 133 -8.39 -0.23 15.75
C GLN A 133 -8.07 -1.70 16.06
N ARG A 134 -6.92 -2.20 15.62
CA ARG A 134 -6.40 -3.54 15.94
C ARG A 134 -7.30 -4.70 15.50
N ASN A 135 -8.13 -4.52 14.49
CA ASN A 135 -9.00 -5.57 13.96
C ASN A 135 -8.23 -6.51 13.02
N GLN A 136 -8.58 -7.80 13.02
CA GLN A 136 -7.90 -8.82 12.21
C GLN A 136 -8.92 -9.73 11.50
N ALA A 137 -8.92 -9.71 10.16
CA ALA A 137 -9.65 -10.67 9.33
C ALA A 137 -8.68 -11.75 8.85
N LYS A 138 -8.71 -12.95 9.46
CA LYS A 138 -7.73 -14.04 9.29
C LYS A 138 -8.24 -15.24 8.51
N GLY A 139 -9.55 -15.37 8.31
CA GLY A 139 -10.12 -16.41 7.46
C GLY A 139 -10.25 -15.94 6.01
N GLU A 140 -10.18 -16.88 5.07
CA GLU A 140 -10.50 -16.61 3.67
C GLU A 140 -11.92 -16.03 3.55
N PHE A 141 -12.12 -14.95 2.78
CA PHE A 141 -13.39 -14.23 2.72
C PHE A 141 -13.94 -13.72 4.07
N SER A 142 -13.12 -13.65 5.12
CA SER A 142 -13.58 -13.14 6.42
C SER A 142 -13.67 -11.61 6.42
N SER A 143 -14.55 -11.06 7.27
CA SER A 143 -14.73 -9.61 7.36
C SER A 143 -14.82 -9.11 8.80
N VAL A 144 -14.29 -7.91 9.03
CA VAL A 144 -14.51 -7.14 10.26
C VAL A 144 -14.96 -5.74 9.89
N SER A 145 -16.21 -5.39 10.20
CA SER A 145 -16.79 -4.09 9.84
C SER A 145 -16.17 -2.93 10.62
N GLY A 146 -15.62 -3.18 11.81
CA GLY A 146 -14.99 -2.13 12.62
C GLY A 146 -14.82 -2.52 14.08
N GLY A 147 -14.64 -1.51 14.95
CA GLY A 147 -14.50 -1.70 16.39
C GLY A 147 -13.05 -1.78 16.88
N LEU A 148 -12.84 -2.36 18.06
CA LEU A 148 -11.53 -2.45 18.71
C LEU A 148 -11.12 -3.91 18.96
N ALA A 149 -10.03 -4.35 18.36
CA ALA A 149 -9.41 -5.65 18.61
C ALA A 149 -10.31 -6.87 18.31
N ASN A 150 -11.14 -6.79 17.27
CA ASN A 150 -11.98 -7.89 16.81
C ASN A 150 -11.20 -8.85 15.90
N GLN A 151 -11.56 -10.13 15.90
CA GLN A 151 -10.91 -11.17 15.10
C GLN A 151 -11.94 -12.04 14.37
N ALA A 152 -11.91 -12.07 13.04
CA ALA A 152 -12.67 -13.02 12.23
C ALA A 152 -11.72 -14.12 11.74
N THR A 153 -11.77 -15.31 12.33
CA THR A 153 -10.67 -16.29 12.24
C THR A 153 -10.88 -17.41 11.23
N HIS A 154 -12.12 -17.71 10.86
CA HIS A 154 -12.48 -18.82 9.98
C HIS A 154 -12.97 -18.33 8.63
N ALA A 155 -12.95 -19.22 7.63
CA ALA A 155 -13.41 -18.90 6.29
C ALA A 155 -14.86 -18.36 6.33
N ARG A 156 -15.11 -17.22 5.68
CA ARG A 156 -16.40 -16.51 5.63
C ARG A 156 -16.94 -16.00 6.98
N SER A 157 -16.18 -16.11 8.06
CA SER A 157 -16.58 -15.56 9.35
C SER A 157 -16.65 -14.02 9.30
N SER A 158 -17.58 -13.45 10.07
CA SER A 158 -17.77 -12.00 10.11
C SER A 158 -17.89 -11.48 11.54
N VAL A 159 -17.34 -10.29 11.77
CA VAL A 159 -17.57 -9.52 12.99
C VAL A 159 -18.15 -8.16 12.61
N SER A 160 -19.38 -7.91 13.05
CA SER A 160 -20.11 -6.67 12.74
C SER A 160 -19.58 -5.43 13.46
N GLY A 161 -18.80 -5.58 14.53
CA GLY A 161 -18.23 -4.47 15.30
C GLY A 161 -17.98 -4.84 16.76
N GLY A 162 -17.97 -3.83 17.65
CA GLY A 162 -17.75 -4.01 19.09
C GLY A 162 -16.27 -4.07 19.48
N ALA A 163 -15.95 -4.66 20.62
CA ALA A 163 -14.59 -4.78 21.10
C ALA A 163 -14.25 -6.19 21.56
N ARG A 164 -13.09 -6.71 21.13
CA ARG A 164 -12.54 -8.03 21.49
C ARG A 164 -13.47 -9.22 21.16
N ASN A 165 -14.28 -9.08 20.11
CA ASN A 165 -15.07 -10.19 19.59
C ASN A 165 -14.20 -11.14 18.77
N MET A 166 -14.51 -12.44 18.82
CA MET A 166 -13.85 -13.45 18.00
C MET A 166 -14.89 -14.30 17.27
N ALA A 167 -14.96 -14.19 15.95
CA ALA A 167 -15.76 -15.08 15.12
C ALA A 167 -14.95 -16.33 14.76
N GLN A 168 -15.53 -17.49 15.04
CA GLN A 168 -14.90 -18.81 14.87
C GLN A 168 -15.66 -19.74 13.91
N ASN A 169 -16.78 -19.31 13.33
CA ASN A 169 -17.55 -20.06 12.33
C ASN A 169 -18.10 -19.09 11.28
#